data_AF-A0A096AJ15-F1
#
_entry.id   AF-A0A096AJ15-F1
#
_cell.length_a   1.000
_cell.length_b   1.000
_cell.length_c   1.000
_cell.angle_alpha   90.00
_cell.angle_beta   90.00
_cell.angle_gamma   90.00
#
_symmetry.space_group_name_H-M   'P 1'
#
loop_
_entity.id
_entity.type
_entity.pdbx_description
1 polymer ?
#
loop_
_entity_poly.entity_id
_entity_poly.type
_entity_poly.pdbx_seq_one_letter_code
_entity_poly.pdbx_strand_id
1 'polypeptide(L)'
;MNERNERAVVLLSGGVDSTTCLALAIERFGKDCVIPLSILYGQKHSKELEAVHAILNYYHMQGQSLDVTKIFAFSNCSLLQQSTESIPEGSYATQQANSGSDVVSTYVPFRNGLFLSAAASLALSLEASHVYYGAHSDDAAGNAYPDCSNAFYNAMGAAIYEGSGKLLTLEAPFITASKADVIKEGIRLGVPYELTWSCYEGGATPCGHCGTCIDRAQAFAANGLKDPAIK
;
A
#
# COMPACT_ATOMS: atom_id res chain seq x y z
N MET A 1 6.48 -32.85 9.27
CA MET A 1 5.67 -31.63 9.46
C MET A 1 5.83 -30.86 8.16
N ASN A 2 4.77 -30.80 7.35
CA ASN A 2 4.83 -30.36 5.95
C ASN A 2 5.47 -28.97 5.84
N GLU A 3 6.60 -28.86 5.14
CA GLU A 3 7.10 -27.60 4.60
C GLU A 3 6.05 -27.09 3.61
N ARG A 4 5.04 -26.37 4.12
CA ARG A 4 4.32 -25.44 3.25
C ARG A 4 5.36 -24.45 2.78
N ASN A 5 5.52 -24.37 1.47
CA ASN A 5 6.47 -23.45 0.83
C ASN A 5 6.32 -22.07 1.46
N GLU A 6 7.43 -21.46 1.86
CA GLU A 6 7.50 -20.09 2.40
C GLU A 6 7.13 -19.07 1.31
N ARG A 7 5.87 -19.11 0.87
CA ARG A 7 5.31 -18.25 -0.17
C ARG A 7 4.61 -17.06 0.46
N ALA A 8 4.74 -15.92 -0.18
CA ALA A 8 4.18 -14.66 0.29
C ALA A 8 3.26 -14.05 -0.76
N VAL A 9 2.02 -13.75 -0.37
CA VAL A 9 1.16 -12.82 -1.13
C VAL A 9 1.51 -11.40 -0.68
N VAL A 10 1.85 -10.52 -1.62
CA VAL A 10 2.24 -9.13 -1.32
C VAL A 10 1.22 -8.19 -1.92
N LEU A 11 0.56 -7.37 -1.10
CA LEU A 11 -0.30 -6.30 -1.60
C LEU A 11 0.54 -5.25 -2.35
N LEU A 12 0.28 -5.11 -3.65
CA LEU A 12 0.99 -4.22 -4.57
C LEU A 12 0.03 -3.19 -5.17
N SER A 13 0.20 -1.92 -4.80
CA SER A 13 -0.58 -0.78 -5.33
C SER A 13 0.18 0.02 -6.39
N GLY A 14 1.47 -0.25 -6.57
CA GLY A 14 2.33 0.52 -7.47
C GLY A 14 2.95 1.78 -6.84
N GLY A 15 2.61 2.08 -5.58
CA GLY A 15 3.26 3.14 -4.80
C GLY A 15 4.60 2.71 -4.20
N VAL A 16 5.36 3.70 -3.70
CA VAL A 16 6.66 3.55 -3.01
C VAL A 16 6.62 2.40 -2.01
N ASP A 17 5.68 2.47 -1.07
CA ASP A 17 5.67 1.60 0.10
C ASP A 17 5.39 0.13 -0.28
N SER A 18 4.40 -0.09 -1.15
CA SER A 18 4.06 -1.43 -1.64
C SER A 18 5.16 -2.04 -2.52
N THR A 19 5.89 -1.21 -3.28
CA THR A 19 6.98 -1.66 -4.16
C THR A 19 8.21 -2.05 -3.34
N THR A 20 8.54 -1.28 -2.31
CA THR A 20 9.60 -1.64 -1.36
C THR A 20 9.22 -2.89 -0.57
N CYS A 21 7.95 -3.04 -0.18
CA CYS A 21 7.44 -4.23 0.47
C CYS A 21 7.57 -5.48 -0.42
N LEU A 22 7.29 -5.34 -1.73
CA LEU A 22 7.53 -6.39 -2.71
C LEU A 22 9.01 -6.77 -2.81
N ALA A 23 9.91 -5.78 -2.89
CA ALA A 23 11.35 -6.03 -2.97
C ALA A 23 11.89 -6.75 -1.72
N LEU A 24 11.40 -6.42 -0.52
CA LEU A 24 11.71 -7.13 0.73
C LEU A 24 11.25 -8.59 0.69
N ALA A 25 10.02 -8.84 0.24
CA ALA A 25 9.52 -10.21 0.12
C ALA A 25 10.34 -11.02 -0.89
N ILE A 26 10.76 -10.40 -2.02
CA ILE A 26 11.63 -11.05 -3.01
C ILE A 26 13.01 -11.38 -2.42
N GLU A 27 13.61 -10.46 -1.66
CA GLU A 27 14.89 -10.70 -0.98
C GLU A 27 14.78 -11.85 0.02
N ARG A 28 13.68 -11.92 0.79
CA ARG A 28 13.47 -12.93 1.83
C ARG A 28 13.16 -14.32 1.28
N PHE A 29 12.21 -14.42 0.35
CA PHE A 29 11.65 -15.71 -0.08
C PHE A 29 12.13 -16.17 -1.47
N GLY A 30 12.79 -15.28 -2.21
CA GLY A 30 13.06 -15.48 -3.62
C GLY A 30 11.83 -15.18 -4.48
N LYS A 31 12.08 -14.66 -5.68
CA LYS A 31 11.05 -14.18 -6.61
C LYS A 31 9.95 -15.20 -6.90
N ASP A 32 10.30 -16.47 -7.08
CA ASP A 32 9.36 -17.54 -7.45
C ASP A 32 8.40 -17.93 -6.31
N CYS A 33 8.69 -17.48 -5.09
CA CYS A 33 7.85 -17.68 -3.91
C CYS A 33 6.95 -16.48 -3.60
N VAL A 34 7.05 -15.40 -4.37
CA VAL A 34 6.30 -14.16 -4.13
C VAL A 34 5.19 -13.98 -5.15
N ILE A 35 3.99 -13.69 -4.65
CA ILE A 35 2.77 -13.51 -5.44
C ILE A 35 2.29 -12.08 -5.23
N PRO A 36 2.60 -11.15 -6.14
CA PRO A 36 2.07 -9.79 -6.09
C PRO A 36 0.54 -9.81 -6.28
N LEU A 37 -0.19 -9.08 -5.45
CA LEU A 37 -1.64 -8.95 -5.50
C LEU A 37 -2.01 -7.47 -5.61
N SER A 38 -2.60 -7.09 -6.73
CA SER A 38 -3.23 -5.78 -6.92
C SER A 38 -4.72 -5.85 -6.61
N ILE A 39 -5.27 -4.82 -5.98
CA ILE A 39 -6.70 -4.73 -5.68
C ILE A 39 -7.30 -3.49 -6.33
N LEU A 40 -8.27 -3.71 -7.20
CA LEU A 40 -9.09 -2.67 -7.81
C LEU A 40 -10.28 -2.42 -6.90
N TYR A 41 -10.46 -1.18 -6.46
CA TYR A 41 -11.49 -0.82 -5.48
C TYR A 41 -12.36 0.35 -5.93
N GLY A 42 -12.29 0.71 -7.21
CA GLY A 42 -12.95 1.89 -7.78
C GLY A 42 -12.10 3.15 -7.68
N GLN A 43 -10.77 3.03 -7.61
CA GLN A 43 -9.87 4.18 -7.52
C GLN A 43 -10.03 5.15 -8.71
N LYS A 44 -9.86 6.44 -8.42
CA LYS A 44 -10.15 7.56 -9.35
C LYS A 44 -9.46 7.47 -10.71
N HIS A 45 -8.27 6.88 -10.79
CA HIS A 45 -7.47 6.85 -12.02
C HIS A 45 -6.73 5.52 -12.23
N SER A 46 -6.32 5.24 -13.47
CA SER A 46 -5.55 4.04 -13.85
C SER A 46 -4.05 4.10 -13.53
N LYS A 47 -3.53 5.23 -13.04
CA LYS A 47 -2.08 5.41 -12.84
C LYS A 47 -1.44 4.39 -11.91
N GLU A 48 -2.14 4.01 -10.84
CA GLU A 48 -1.70 2.93 -9.96
C GLU A 48 -1.55 1.62 -10.72
N LEU A 49 -2.52 1.27 -11.57
CA LEU A 49 -2.47 0.04 -12.36
C LEU A 49 -1.34 0.08 -13.41
N GLU A 50 -1.11 1.24 -14.05
CA GLU A 50 0.04 1.46 -14.94
C GLU A 50 1.37 1.24 -14.20
N ALA A 51 1.50 1.79 -12.98
CA ALA A 51 2.67 1.61 -12.13
C ALA A 51 2.86 0.14 -11.72
N VAL A 52 1.79 -0.53 -11.29
CA VAL A 52 1.80 -1.98 -10.98
C VAL A 52 2.36 -2.78 -12.16
N HIS A 53 1.87 -2.54 -13.38
CA HIS A 53 2.37 -3.23 -14.57
C HIS A 53 3.84 -2.93 -14.86
N ALA A 54 4.27 -1.67 -14.71
CA ALA A 54 5.67 -1.27 -14.91
C ALA A 54 6.60 -1.98 -13.91
N ILE A 55 6.19 -2.06 -12.65
CA ILE A 55 6.94 -2.75 -11.58
C ILE A 55 7.01 -4.25 -11.83
N LEU A 56 5.89 -4.89 -12.18
CA LEU A 56 5.87 -6.33 -12.49
C LEU A 56 6.75 -6.66 -13.69
N ASN A 57 6.76 -5.80 -14.72
CA ASN A 57 7.66 -5.93 -15.86
C ASN A 57 9.13 -5.79 -15.47
N TYR A 58 9.47 -4.82 -14.61
CA TYR A 58 10.83 -4.62 -14.11
C TYR A 58 11.36 -5.84 -13.35
N TYR A 59 10.55 -6.43 -12.47
CA TYR A 59 10.94 -7.62 -11.72
C TYR A 59 10.78 -8.94 -12.51
N HIS A 60 10.24 -8.89 -13.73
CA HIS A 60 9.87 -10.06 -14.53
C HIS A 60 8.98 -11.04 -13.76
N MET A 61 7.86 -10.52 -13.26
CA MET A 61 6.86 -11.25 -12.47
C MET A 61 5.46 -11.12 -13.07
N GLN A 62 4.61 -12.10 -12.79
CA GLN A 62 3.18 -12.00 -13.01
C GLN A 62 2.49 -11.73 -11.66
N GLY A 63 1.50 -10.83 -11.67
CA GLY A 63 0.69 -10.52 -10.49
C GLY A 63 -0.71 -11.08 -10.61
N GLN A 64 -1.39 -11.19 -9.47
CA GLN A 64 -2.83 -11.41 -9.39
C GLN A 64 -3.56 -10.06 -9.24
N SER A 65 -4.83 -10.03 -9.64
CA SER A 65 -5.69 -8.87 -9.46
C SER A 65 -7.05 -9.28 -8.90
N LEU A 66 -7.57 -8.54 -7.94
CA LEU A 66 -8.94 -8.70 -7.43
C LEU A 66 -9.72 -7.40 -7.59
N ASP A 67 -10.95 -7.50 -8.09
CA ASP A 67 -11.88 -6.37 -8.17
C ASP A 67 -12.90 -6.42 -7.03
N VAL A 68 -12.79 -5.46 -6.12
CA VAL A 68 -13.69 -5.24 -4.98
C VAL A 68 -14.50 -3.95 -5.09
N THR A 69 -14.52 -3.32 -6.27
CA THR A 69 -15.18 -2.02 -6.51
C THR A 69 -16.62 -1.96 -5.99
N LYS A 70 -17.37 -3.06 -6.14
CA LYS A 70 -18.76 -3.15 -5.67
C LYS A 70 -18.93 -2.95 -4.16
N ILE A 71 -17.91 -3.26 -3.36
CA ILE A 71 -17.96 -3.11 -1.90
C ILE A 71 -17.95 -1.63 -1.50
N PHE A 72 -17.34 -0.77 -2.32
CA PHE A 72 -17.24 0.66 -2.06
C PHE A 72 -18.28 1.51 -2.81
N ALA A 73 -19.27 0.88 -3.46
CA ALA A 73 -20.27 1.58 -4.28
C ALA A 73 -21.09 2.64 -3.52
N PHE A 74 -21.21 2.52 -2.19
CA PHE A 74 -21.92 3.47 -1.34
C PHE A 74 -21.02 4.48 -0.64
N SER A 75 -19.70 4.43 -0.86
CA SER A 75 -18.76 5.38 -0.28
C SER A 75 -18.64 6.63 -1.15
N ASN A 76 -18.60 7.80 -0.52
CA ASN A 76 -18.34 9.09 -1.17
C ASN A 76 -16.89 9.59 -0.96
N CYS A 77 -15.95 8.71 -0.60
CA CYS A 77 -14.54 9.08 -0.40
C CYS A 77 -13.92 9.67 -1.67
N SER A 78 -13.15 10.76 -1.54
CA SER A 78 -12.56 11.54 -2.64
C SER A 78 -11.60 10.76 -3.56
N LEU A 79 -11.14 9.58 -3.12
CA LEU A 79 -10.30 8.68 -3.92
C LEU A 79 -11.09 7.73 -4.84
N LEU A 80 -12.42 7.73 -4.79
CA LEU A 80 -13.28 6.85 -5.56
C LEU A 80 -13.87 7.56 -6.78
N GLN A 81 -14.00 6.85 -7.91
CA GLN A 81 -14.48 7.42 -9.18
C GLN A 81 -15.89 8.02 -9.09
N GLN A 82 -16.77 7.42 -8.30
CA GLN A 82 -18.15 7.91 -8.14
C GLN A 82 -18.30 9.08 -7.17
N SER A 83 -17.23 9.49 -6.48
CA SER A 83 -17.31 10.52 -5.45
C SER A 83 -17.58 11.91 -6.05
N THR A 84 -18.39 12.69 -5.34
CA THR A 84 -18.59 14.12 -5.63
C THR A 84 -17.59 15.04 -4.91
N GLU A 85 -16.74 14.48 -4.05
CA GLU A 85 -15.78 15.25 -3.25
C GLU A 85 -14.50 15.54 -4.01
N SER A 86 -13.93 16.72 -3.77
CA SER A 86 -12.59 17.06 -4.26
C SER A 86 -11.50 16.37 -3.43
N ILE A 87 -10.36 16.07 -4.05
CA ILE A 87 -9.19 15.58 -3.31
C ILE A 87 -8.62 16.78 -2.54
N PRO A 88 -8.44 16.68 -1.22
CA PRO A 88 -7.89 17.77 -0.43
C PRO A 88 -6.41 17.99 -0.77
N GLU A 89 -6.02 19.26 -0.86
CA GLU A 89 -4.63 19.69 -1.03
C GLU A 89 -3.94 19.93 0.33
N GLY A 90 -2.61 19.95 0.31
CA GLY A 90 -1.80 20.19 1.50
C GLY A 90 -1.49 18.92 2.30
N SER A 91 -0.69 19.08 3.36
CA SER A 91 -0.26 17.96 4.23
C SER A 91 -1.42 17.42 5.07
N TYR A 92 -1.31 16.18 5.55
CA TYR A 92 -2.34 15.58 6.43
C TYR A 92 -2.62 16.43 7.67
N ALA A 93 -1.59 17.03 8.27
CA ALA A 93 -1.75 17.93 9.42
C ALA A 93 -2.63 19.15 9.09
N THR A 94 -2.45 19.76 7.90
CA THR A 94 -3.30 20.86 7.44
C THR A 94 -4.74 20.39 7.16
N GLN A 95 -4.89 19.20 6.57
CA GLN A 95 -6.22 18.64 6.28
C GLN A 95 -7.02 18.36 7.56
N GLN A 96 -6.39 17.77 8.59
CA GLN A 96 -7.01 17.50 9.89
C GLN A 96 -7.43 18.78 10.62
N ALA A 97 -6.57 19.81 10.60
CA ALA A 97 -6.88 21.10 11.18
C ALA A 97 -8.09 21.78 10.52
N ASN A 98 -8.26 21.60 9.21
CA ASN A 98 -9.36 22.19 8.44
C ASN A 98 -10.69 21.43 8.57
N SER A 99 -10.64 20.10 8.75
CA SER A 99 -11.84 19.25 8.83
C SER A 99 -12.45 19.19 10.23
N GLY A 100 -11.67 19.47 11.28
CA GLY A 100 -12.07 19.25 12.68
C GLY A 100 -12.26 17.77 13.04
N SER A 101 -11.77 16.86 12.20
CA SER A 101 -11.78 15.40 12.37
C SER A 101 -10.37 14.87 12.23
N ASP A 102 -9.99 13.94 13.11
CA ASP A 102 -8.68 13.27 13.04
C ASP A 102 -8.54 12.42 11.76
N VAL A 103 -9.65 11.92 11.21
CA VAL A 103 -9.68 11.15 9.97
C VAL A 103 -9.84 12.07 8.75
N VAL A 104 -9.01 11.87 7.72
CA VAL A 104 -9.00 12.67 6.48
C VAL A 104 -10.01 12.16 5.45
N SER A 105 -10.50 13.02 4.56
CA SER A 105 -11.55 12.67 3.57
C SER A 105 -11.09 11.66 2.50
N THR A 106 -9.78 11.49 2.33
CA THR A 106 -9.14 10.47 1.49
C THR A 106 -9.13 9.07 2.14
N TYR A 107 -9.62 8.94 3.37
CA TYR A 107 -9.82 7.65 4.01
C TYR A 107 -11.04 6.93 3.42
N VAL A 108 -10.79 5.81 2.74
CA VAL A 108 -11.84 4.87 2.33
C VAL A 108 -12.13 3.97 3.53
N PRO A 109 -13.37 3.96 4.08
CA PRO A 109 -13.66 3.25 5.32
C PRO A 109 -13.24 1.77 5.30
N PHE A 110 -12.37 1.39 6.24
CA PHE A 110 -11.91 0.02 6.50
C PHE A 110 -11.30 -0.69 5.28
N ARG A 111 -10.71 0.08 4.36
CA ARG A 111 -10.17 -0.43 3.11
C ARG A 111 -9.06 -1.47 3.33
N ASN A 112 -8.09 -1.19 4.21
CA ASN A 112 -7.02 -2.17 4.45
C ASN A 112 -7.55 -3.45 5.10
N GLY A 113 -8.59 -3.35 5.95
CA GLY A 113 -9.25 -4.51 6.53
C GLY A 113 -9.82 -5.45 5.45
N LEU A 114 -10.55 -4.89 4.50
CA LEU A 114 -11.07 -5.64 3.35
C LEU A 114 -9.94 -6.26 2.51
N PHE A 115 -8.90 -5.48 2.21
CA PHE A 115 -7.78 -5.93 1.38
C PHE A 115 -7.03 -7.09 2.02
N LEU A 116 -6.76 -6.99 3.32
CA LEU A 116 -6.11 -8.04 4.09
C LEU A 116 -6.97 -9.31 4.18
N SER A 117 -8.28 -9.18 4.36
CA SER A 117 -9.20 -10.33 4.33
C SER A 117 -9.22 -11.02 2.95
N ALA A 118 -9.27 -10.25 1.86
CA ALA A 118 -9.22 -10.79 0.51
C ALA A 118 -7.86 -11.46 0.22
N ALA A 119 -6.76 -10.83 0.60
CA ALA A 119 -5.42 -11.37 0.46
C ALA A 119 -5.23 -12.67 1.25
N ALA A 120 -5.76 -12.76 2.48
CA ALA A 120 -5.71 -13.98 3.27
C ALA A 120 -6.48 -15.13 2.61
N SER A 121 -7.66 -14.87 2.05
CA SER A 121 -8.43 -15.89 1.32
C SER A 121 -7.69 -16.38 0.07
N LEU A 122 -7.06 -15.47 -0.69
CA LEU A 122 -6.25 -15.82 -1.85
C LEU A 122 -4.99 -16.61 -1.44
N ALA A 123 -4.29 -16.16 -0.40
CA ALA A 123 -3.08 -16.79 0.09
C ALA A 123 -3.31 -18.26 0.49
N LEU A 124 -4.42 -18.55 1.20
CA LEU A 124 -4.82 -19.92 1.50
C LEU A 124 -5.05 -20.77 0.24
N SER A 125 -5.71 -20.20 -0.77
CA SER A 125 -6.02 -20.89 -2.03
C SER A 125 -4.77 -21.16 -2.88
N LEU A 126 -3.71 -20.36 -2.70
CA LEU A 126 -2.42 -20.49 -3.38
C LEU A 126 -1.34 -21.17 -2.52
N GLU A 127 -1.74 -21.72 -1.37
CA GLU A 127 -0.85 -22.39 -0.41
C GLU A 127 0.31 -21.50 0.08
N ALA A 128 0.09 -20.19 0.14
CA ALA A 128 1.01 -19.24 0.75
C ALA A 128 0.89 -19.24 2.28
N SER A 129 1.98 -18.91 2.97
CA SER A 129 2.06 -18.83 4.44
C SER A 129 2.17 -17.38 4.95
N HIS A 130 2.45 -16.41 4.08
CA HIS A 130 2.60 -15.00 4.45
C HIS A 130 1.71 -14.09 3.62
N VAL A 131 1.19 -13.03 4.25
CA VAL A 131 0.55 -11.89 3.60
C VAL A 131 1.30 -10.63 3.98
N TYR A 132 1.82 -9.88 3.01
CA TYR A 132 2.56 -8.64 3.22
C TYR A 132 1.69 -7.43 2.85
N TYR A 133 1.76 -6.38 3.68
CA TYR A 133 1.24 -5.06 3.34
C TYR A 133 2.16 -3.95 3.85
N GLY A 134 2.32 -2.90 3.04
CA GLY A 134 3.32 -1.85 3.26
C GLY A 134 2.88 -0.67 4.11
N ALA A 135 2.08 -0.87 5.17
CA ALA A 135 1.70 0.24 6.05
C ALA A 135 2.89 0.73 6.87
N HIS A 136 2.95 2.04 7.11
CA HIS A 136 4.04 2.69 7.84
C HIS A 136 3.56 3.68 8.92
N SER A 137 4.46 4.11 9.81
CA SER A 137 4.10 4.91 10.99
C SER A 137 3.47 6.25 10.64
N ASP A 138 3.92 6.86 9.54
CA ASP A 138 3.48 8.21 9.16
C ASP A 138 2.00 8.22 8.71
N ASP A 139 1.47 7.11 8.20
CA ASP A 139 0.03 6.99 7.85
C ASP A 139 -0.85 6.91 9.11
N ALA A 140 -0.32 6.32 10.19
CA ALA A 140 -1.00 6.23 11.48
C ALA A 140 -0.87 7.52 12.29
N ALA A 141 0.07 8.40 11.94
CA ALA A 141 0.32 9.64 12.67
C ALA A 141 -0.93 10.54 12.66
N GLY A 142 -1.33 10.99 13.85
CA GLY A 142 -2.53 11.81 14.03
C GLY A 142 -3.85 11.09 13.69
N ASN A 143 -3.88 9.76 13.61
CA ASN A 143 -5.06 8.97 13.20
C ASN A 143 -5.59 9.27 11.79
N ALA A 144 -4.74 9.77 10.87
CA ALA A 144 -5.15 10.01 9.48
C ALA A 144 -5.70 8.72 8.82
N TYR A 145 -5.05 7.58 9.08
CA TYR A 145 -5.48 6.24 8.64
C TYR A 145 -5.48 5.26 9.82
N PRO A 146 -6.63 5.01 10.49
CA PRO A 146 -6.69 4.11 11.65
C PRO A 146 -6.33 2.65 11.30
N ASP A 147 -6.51 2.26 10.04
CA ASP A 147 -6.19 0.95 9.48
C ASP A 147 -4.72 0.80 9.04
N CYS A 148 -3.85 1.73 9.47
CA CYS A 148 -2.39 1.63 9.41
C CYS A 148 -1.74 1.56 10.80
N SER A 149 -2.52 1.49 11.88
CA SER A 149 -1.99 1.49 13.26
C SER A 149 -1.46 0.11 13.71
N ASN A 150 -0.52 0.11 14.67
CA ASN A 150 -0.06 -1.12 15.33
C ASN A 150 -1.20 -1.93 15.99
N ALA A 151 -2.19 -1.23 16.57
CA ALA A 151 -3.34 -1.89 17.17
C ALA A 151 -4.17 -2.64 16.12
N PHE A 152 -4.41 -2.01 14.96
CA PHE A 152 -5.09 -2.64 13.83
C PHE A 152 -4.29 -3.81 13.26
N TYR A 153 -2.98 -3.63 13.05
CA TYR A 153 -2.07 -4.69 12.59
C TYR A 153 -2.16 -5.93 13.48
N ASN A 154 -2.03 -5.76 14.80
CA ASN A 154 -2.08 -6.86 15.76
C ASN A 154 -3.45 -7.57 15.75
N ALA A 155 -4.55 -6.80 15.69
CA ALA A 155 -5.90 -7.35 15.66
C ALA A 155 -6.15 -8.15 14.38
N MET A 156 -5.80 -7.60 13.21
CA MET A 156 -5.93 -8.29 11.93
C MET A 156 -5.00 -9.50 11.84
N GLY A 157 -3.76 -9.39 12.32
CA GLY A 157 -2.80 -10.49 12.36
C GLY A 157 -3.32 -11.66 13.19
N ALA A 158 -3.87 -11.40 14.37
CA ALA A 158 -4.49 -12.43 15.20
C ALA A 158 -5.71 -13.07 14.52
N ALA A 159 -6.59 -12.26 13.91
CA ALA A 159 -7.77 -12.75 13.21
C ALA A 159 -7.40 -13.61 11.98
N ILE A 160 -6.42 -13.20 11.19
CA ILE A 160 -5.93 -13.94 10.02
C ILE A 160 -5.25 -15.24 10.46
N TYR A 161 -4.41 -15.20 11.50
CA TYR A 161 -3.74 -16.39 12.00
C TYR A 161 -4.74 -17.43 12.52
N GLU A 162 -5.67 -17.05 13.40
CA GLU A 162 -6.67 -18.00 13.92
C GLU A 162 -7.67 -18.43 12.83
N GLY A 163 -8.16 -17.50 12.02
CA GLY A 163 -9.14 -17.76 10.95
C GLY A 163 -8.59 -18.61 9.81
N SER A 164 -7.28 -18.59 9.59
CA SER A 164 -6.60 -19.46 8.63
C SER A 164 -6.33 -20.87 9.15
N GLY A 165 -6.65 -21.17 10.42
CA GLY A 165 -6.24 -22.42 11.06
C GLY A 165 -4.76 -22.44 11.41
N LYS A 166 -4.19 -21.28 11.74
CA LYS A 166 -2.78 -21.06 12.12
C LYS A 166 -1.80 -21.25 10.96
N LEU A 167 -2.25 -20.93 9.75
CA LEU A 167 -1.53 -21.22 8.51
C LEU A 167 -0.95 -19.97 7.85
N LEU A 168 -1.51 -18.81 8.15
CA LEU A 168 -1.09 -17.53 7.59
C LEU A 168 -0.58 -16.59 8.67
N THR A 169 0.53 -15.93 8.36
CA THR A 169 1.08 -14.82 9.13
C THR A 169 0.93 -13.52 8.34
N LEU A 170 0.39 -12.50 9.00
CA LEU A 170 0.37 -11.13 8.47
C LEU A 170 1.72 -10.45 8.75
N GLU A 171 2.28 -9.80 7.74
CA GLU A 171 3.60 -9.17 7.77
C GLU A 171 3.46 -7.69 7.39
N ALA A 172 3.91 -6.81 8.29
CA ALA A 172 3.88 -5.35 8.13
C ALA A 172 5.28 -4.77 8.39
N PRO A 173 6.24 -4.96 7.46
CA PRO A 173 7.66 -4.68 7.73
C PRO A 173 7.95 -3.22 8.10
N PHE A 174 7.06 -2.29 7.74
CA PHE A 174 7.24 -0.87 7.95
C PHE A 174 6.33 -0.27 9.03
N ILE A 175 5.57 -1.08 9.78
CA ILE A 175 4.52 -0.57 10.69
C ILE A 175 5.03 0.41 11.77
N THR A 176 6.33 0.34 12.11
CA THR A 176 7.02 1.27 13.02
C THR A 176 8.05 2.18 12.34
N ALA A 177 8.18 2.09 11.01
CA ALA A 177 9.17 2.82 10.22
C ALA A 177 8.53 4.08 9.61
N SER A 178 9.32 5.14 9.48
CA SER A 178 8.90 6.34 8.76
C SER A 178 8.93 6.12 7.25
N LYS A 179 8.25 6.96 6.47
CA LYS A 179 8.33 6.91 5.00
C LYS A 179 9.75 7.16 4.51
N ALA A 180 10.56 7.95 5.23
CA ALA A 180 11.97 8.13 4.93
C ALA A 180 12.76 6.82 5.10
N ASP A 181 12.44 6.00 6.11
CA ASP A 181 13.05 4.69 6.31
C ASP A 181 12.63 3.70 5.21
N VAL A 182 11.36 3.75 4.77
CA VAL A 182 10.89 2.96 3.62
C VAL A 182 11.68 3.32 2.36
N ILE A 183 11.90 4.61 2.09
CA ILE A 183 12.69 5.04 0.95
C ILE A 183 14.13 4.54 1.05
N LYS A 184 14.76 4.72 2.22
CA LYS A 184 16.11 4.24 2.52
C LYS A 184 16.25 2.74 2.23
N GLU A 185 15.27 1.95 2.66
CA GLU A 185 15.28 0.51 2.46
C GLU A 185 15.12 0.13 0.99
N GLY A 186 14.24 0.80 0.24
CA GLY A 186 14.12 0.53 -1.19
C GLY A 186 15.34 0.97 -2.00
N ILE A 187 16.10 1.99 -1.55
CA ILE A 187 17.40 2.32 -2.16
C ILE A 187 18.37 1.15 -1.97
N ARG A 188 18.45 0.57 -0.76
CA ARG A 188 19.28 -0.60 -0.48
C ARG A 188 18.92 -1.78 -1.38
N LEU A 189 17.62 -1.97 -1.63
CA LEU A 189 17.07 -3.06 -2.44
C LEU A 189 17.10 -2.80 -3.96
N GLY A 190 17.44 -1.59 -4.41
CA GLY A 190 17.40 -1.22 -5.82
C GLY A 190 15.99 -1.13 -6.41
N VAL A 191 15.04 -0.62 -5.61
CA VAL A 191 13.65 -0.37 -6.04
C VAL A 191 13.62 0.68 -7.16
N PRO A 192 12.92 0.42 -8.29
CA PRO A 192 12.83 1.36 -9.41
C PRO A 192 11.81 2.48 -9.13
N TYR A 193 12.16 3.41 -8.24
CA TYR A 193 11.23 4.44 -7.78
C TYR A 193 10.69 5.37 -8.88
N GLU A 194 11.37 5.48 -10.01
CA GLU A 194 10.91 6.16 -11.22
C GLU A 194 9.65 5.53 -11.85
N LEU A 195 9.39 4.24 -11.57
CA LEU A 195 8.22 3.51 -12.06
C LEU A 195 7.03 3.57 -11.10
N THR A 196 7.23 4.08 -9.89
CA THR A 196 6.21 4.08 -8.84
C THR A 196 5.31 5.31 -8.92
N TRP A 197 4.04 5.15 -8.52
CA TRP A 197 3.05 6.23 -8.52
C TRP A 197 2.41 6.39 -7.14
N SER A 198 2.46 7.63 -6.61
CA SER A 198 1.87 7.95 -5.30
C SER A 198 0.74 8.97 -5.38
N CYS A 199 0.68 9.80 -6.43
CA CYS A 199 -0.23 10.95 -6.52
C CYS A 199 -1.72 10.55 -6.60
N TYR A 200 -2.59 11.26 -5.87
CA TYR A 200 -4.04 11.03 -5.90
C TYR A 200 -4.76 11.58 -7.14
N GLU A 201 -4.19 12.57 -7.83
CA GLU A 201 -4.87 13.30 -8.92
C GLU A 201 -4.78 12.58 -10.27
N GLY A 202 -3.81 11.69 -10.47
CA GLY A 202 -3.74 10.87 -11.70
C GLY A 202 -3.38 11.60 -12.99
N GLY A 203 -2.76 12.79 -12.91
CA GLY A 203 -2.32 13.57 -14.07
C GLY A 203 -1.19 12.93 -14.88
N ALA A 204 -0.63 13.68 -15.83
CA ALA A 204 0.52 13.21 -16.62
C ALA A 204 1.80 13.05 -15.78
N THR A 205 1.95 13.89 -14.75
CA THR A 205 3.01 13.84 -13.73
C THR A 205 2.37 13.96 -12.35
N PRO A 206 3.05 13.52 -11.27
CA PRO A 206 2.58 13.76 -9.91
C PRO A 206 2.33 15.26 -9.69
N CYS A 207 1.23 15.60 -9.02
CA CYS A 207 0.79 16.99 -8.92
C CYS A 207 1.67 17.86 -8.00
N GLY A 208 2.39 17.24 -7.06
CA GLY A 208 3.28 17.95 -6.13
C GLY A 208 2.60 18.63 -4.94
N HIS A 209 1.26 18.73 -4.93
CA HIS A 209 0.52 19.48 -3.90
C HIS A 209 -0.49 18.65 -3.08
N CYS A 210 -0.78 17.39 -3.46
CA CYS A 210 -1.56 16.48 -2.61
C CYS A 210 -0.69 15.86 -1.50
N GLY A 211 -1.30 15.42 -0.40
CA GLY A 211 -0.58 14.92 0.79
C GLY A 211 0.49 13.87 0.49
N THR A 212 0.12 12.82 -0.26
CA THR A 212 1.04 11.76 -0.69
C THR A 212 2.20 12.24 -1.59
N CYS A 213 2.02 13.28 -2.41
CA CYS A 213 3.13 13.88 -3.18
C CYS A 213 4.09 14.65 -2.27
N ILE A 214 3.55 15.39 -1.31
CA ILE A 214 4.33 16.15 -0.34
C ILE A 214 5.17 15.19 0.51
N ASP A 215 4.54 14.15 1.08
CA ASP A 215 5.21 13.18 1.94
C ASP A 215 6.28 12.40 1.18
N ARG A 216 5.98 11.99 -0.05
CA ARG A 216 6.95 11.33 -0.94
C ARG A 216 8.17 12.22 -1.17
N ALA A 217 7.97 13.47 -1.56
CA ALA A 217 9.06 14.41 -1.82
C ALA A 217 9.91 14.67 -0.56
N GLN A 218 9.27 14.83 0.60
CA GLN A 218 9.96 15.00 1.88
C GLN A 218 10.79 13.76 2.26
N ALA A 219 10.25 12.57 2.04
CA ALA A 219 10.95 11.31 2.34
C ALA A 219 12.18 11.10 1.42
N PHE A 220 12.11 11.49 0.14
CA PHE A 220 13.30 11.49 -0.74
C PHE A 220 14.33 12.52 -0.29
N ALA A 221 13.89 13.73 0.05
CA ALA A 221 14.77 14.80 0.53
C ALA A 221 15.48 14.43 1.85
N ALA A 222 14.80 13.73 2.77
CA ALA A 222 15.38 13.21 4.00
C ALA A 222 16.53 12.20 3.77
N ASN A 223 16.53 11.55 2.59
CA ASN A 223 17.60 10.66 2.14
C ASN A 223 18.63 11.36 1.23
N GLY A 224 18.59 12.69 1.11
CA GLY A 224 19.50 13.48 0.27
C GLY A 224 19.29 13.27 -1.23
N LEU A 225 18.12 12.78 -1.64
CA LEU A 225 17.80 12.50 -3.04
C LEU A 225 16.71 13.42 -3.56
N LYS A 226 16.68 13.57 -4.89
CA LYS A 226 15.53 14.12 -5.61
C LYS A 226 14.57 12.98 -5.95
N ASP A 227 13.27 13.23 -5.84
CA ASP A 227 12.26 12.24 -6.23
C ASP A 227 12.33 11.98 -7.74
N PRO A 228 12.59 10.75 -8.20
CA PRO A 228 12.72 10.45 -9.61
C PRO A 228 11.39 10.52 -10.39
N ALA A 229 10.24 10.53 -9.71
CA ALA A 229 8.93 10.65 -10.35
C ALA A 229 8.46 12.11 -10.52
N ILE A 230 9.07 13.06 -9.81
CA ILE A 230 8.75 14.49 -9.89
C ILE A 230 9.86 15.17 -10.70
N LYS A 231 9.55 15.52 -11.96
CA LYS A 231 10.48 16.20 -12.87
C LYS A 231 10.37 17.71 -12.78
#